data_AF-A0A971AC97-F1
#
_entry.id   AF-A0A971AC97-F1
#
_cell.length_a   1.000
_cell.length_b   1.000
_cell.length_c   1.000
_cell.angle_alpha   90.00
_cell.angle_beta   90.00
_cell.angle_gamma   90.00
#
_symmetry.space_group_name_H-M   'P 1'
#
loop_
_entity.id
_entity.type
_entity.pdbx_description
1 polymer ?
#
loop_
_entity_poly.entity_id
_entity_poly.type
_entity_poly.pdbx_seq_one_letter_code
_entity_poly.pdbx_strand_id
1 'polypeptide(L)'
;GRHAMYYVLQTLTALILIFAANTSFSGFPRLSAFMARDGFLPRQMTNLGDRLVFSNGILTLAALAIALIVAFQGDVTRLIPLYAVGVFTAFTASQAGMVIHWNRNGAPGWKYKAILNGFEACCTRVVLIVVTVTKFVYGAWIVCILIPLMVLAFQAIARHYRYVASRLSLERAGEVRRRRNLNLLLVGGMHRGTLEALEYVRALGGPVRAIHIEAEGETEPRIQRLWDAYEKEMPLIIIPSPYRNLAVPLAEYIRQVRSQEHYDTETVVLPEFIVDTWWESLLHNHSALWLQFQLRSEPGVAVVNMRYRL
;
A
#
# COMPACT_ATOMS: atom_id res chain seq x y z
N GLY A 1 5.78 -33.90 41.67
CA GLY A 1 5.38 -33.16 40.45
C GLY A 1 6.53 -32.89 39.47
N ARG A 2 7.54 -33.77 39.36
CA ARG A 2 8.61 -33.69 38.34
C ARG A 2 8.93 -35.11 37.84
N HIS A 3 7.92 -35.81 37.34
CA HIS A 3 8.08 -37.15 36.74
C HIS A 3 8.19 -37.02 35.23
N ALA A 4 8.85 -37.96 34.54
CA ALA A 4 8.97 -37.92 33.07
C ALA A 4 7.62 -37.71 32.37
N MET A 5 6.55 -38.33 32.89
CA MET A 5 5.18 -38.19 32.39
C MET A 5 4.64 -36.74 32.44
N TYR A 6 5.05 -35.94 33.44
CA TYR A 6 4.66 -34.54 33.55
C TYR A 6 5.23 -33.71 32.39
N TYR A 7 6.52 -33.89 32.09
CA TYR A 7 7.17 -33.20 30.97
C TYR A 7 6.61 -33.65 29.62
N VAL A 8 6.35 -34.95 29.46
CA VAL A 8 5.70 -35.47 28.24
C VAL A 8 4.33 -34.82 28.01
N LEU A 9 3.48 -34.77 29.06
CA LEU A 9 2.18 -34.12 28.96
C LEU A 9 2.31 -32.64 28.58
N GLN A 10 3.19 -31.89 29.25
CA GLN A 10 3.37 -30.46 29.00
C GLN A 10 3.91 -30.17 27.59
N THR A 11 4.88 -30.96 27.13
CA THR A 11 5.41 -30.84 25.75
C THR A 11 4.34 -31.18 24.72
N LEU A 12 3.55 -32.24 24.95
CA LEU A 12 2.49 -32.63 24.03
C LEU A 12 1.39 -31.55 23.96
N THR A 13 0.97 -31.00 25.10
CA THR A 13 0.00 -29.90 25.13
C THR A 13 0.53 -28.66 24.40
N ALA A 14 1.81 -28.30 24.61
CA ALA A 14 2.43 -27.18 23.90
C ALA A 14 2.46 -27.41 22.39
N LEU A 15 2.82 -28.62 21.94
CA LEU A 15 2.82 -28.97 20.51
C LEU A 15 1.42 -28.86 19.90
N ILE A 16 0.39 -29.39 20.56
CA ILE A 16 -0.99 -29.30 20.09
C ILE A 16 -1.43 -27.83 19.93
N LEU A 17 -1.10 -26.96 20.88
CA LEU A 17 -1.42 -25.53 20.80
C LEU A 17 -0.67 -24.82 19.66
N ILE A 18 0.60 -25.16 19.42
CA ILE A 18 1.38 -24.64 18.29
C ILE A 18 0.77 -25.08 16.95
N PHE A 19 0.39 -26.35 16.82
CA PHE A 19 -0.29 -26.85 15.62
C PHE A 19 -1.65 -26.17 15.41
N ALA A 20 -2.42 -25.93 16.48
CA ALA A 20 -3.68 -25.20 16.40
C ALA A 20 -3.47 -23.77 15.86
N ALA A 21 -2.43 -23.07 16.32
CA ALA A 21 -2.10 -21.74 15.83
C ALA A 21 -1.73 -21.74 14.33
N ASN A 22 -0.99 -22.75 13.86
CA ASN A 22 -0.61 -22.88 12.46
C ASN A 22 -1.84 -22.98 11.51
N THR A 23 -2.94 -23.59 11.96
CA THR A 23 -4.19 -23.65 11.19
C THR A 23 -4.70 -22.24 10.84
N SER A 24 -4.67 -21.31 11.79
CA SER A 24 -5.08 -19.91 11.56
C SER A 24 -4.17 -19.20 10.55
N PHE A 25 -2.85 -19.42 10.65
CA PHE A 25 -1.87 -18.87 9.70
C PHE A 25 -1.99 -19.44 8.28
N SER A 26 -2.58 -20.63 8.13
CA SER A 26 -2.92 -21.19 6.82
C SER A 26 -4.30 -20.74 6.29
N GLY A 27 -5.24 -20.38 7.18
CA GLY A 27 -6.62 -20.06 6.85
C GLY A 27 -6.85 -18.58 6.53
N PHE A 28 -6.42 -17.71 7.45
CA PHE A 28 -6.68 -16.27 7.35
C PHE A 28 -6.17 -15.62 6.05
N PRO A 29 -4.94 -15.92 5.55
CA PRO A 29 -4.44 -15.24 4.36
C PRO A 29 -5.29 -15.52 3.11
N ARG A 30 -5.91 -16.70 3.03
CA ARG A 30 -6.86 -17.05 1.95
C ARG A 30 -8.16 -16.27 2.08
N LEU A 31 -8.71 -16.16 3.30
CA LEU A 31 -9.92 -15.39 3.57
C LEU A 31 -9.73 -13.90 3.27
N SER A 32 -8.61 -13.31 3.71
CA SER A 32 -8.30 -11.91 3.42
C SER A 32 -8.14 -11.67 1.93
N ALA A 33 -7.55 -12.61 1.20
CA ALA A 33 -7.41 -12.51 -0.24
C ALA A 33 -8.77 -12.55 -0.96
N PHE A 34 -9.71 -13.42 -0.56
CA PHE A 34 -11.05 -13.44 -1.12
C PHE A 34 -11.78 -12.10 -0.89
N MET A 35 -11.77 -11.58 0.33
CA MET A 35 -12.40 -10.29 0.63
C MET A 35 -11.74 -9.11 -0.10
N ALA A 36 -10.42 -9.15 -0.31
CA ALA A 36 -9.69 -8.13 -1.05
C ALA A 36 -9.99 -8.16 -2.56
N ARG A 37 -10.21 -9.36 -3.13
CA ARG A 37 -10.67 -9.50 -4.52
C ARG A 37 -12.04 -8.86 -4.72
N ASP A 38 -12.93 -9.02 -3.74
CA ASP A 38 -14.26 -8.40 -3.75
C ASP A 38 -14.23 -6.89 -3.40
N GLY A 39 -13.05 -6.34 -3.11
CA GLY A 39 -12.85 -4.91 -2.85
C GLY A 39 -13.19 -4.45 -1.43
N PHE A 40 -13.36 -5.36 -0.47
CA PHE A 40 -13.62 -5.04 0.94
C PHE A 40 -12.35 -4.86 1.79
N LEU A 41 -11.20 -5.26 1.26
CA LEU A 41 -9.88 -5.11 1.87
C LEU A 41 -8.88 -4.48 0.88
N PRO A 42 -7.74 -3.94 1.35
CA PRO A 42 -6.70 -3.43 0.47
C PRO A 42 -6.29 -4.47 -0.57
N ARG A 43 -6.28 -4.06 -1.85
CA ARG A 43 -5.96 -4.97 -2.97
C ARG A 43 -4.61 -5.68 -2.81
N GLN A 44 -3.67 -5.12 -2.06
CA GLN A 44 -2.38 -5.75 -1.75
C GLN A 44 -2.51 -7.12 -1.07
N MET A 45 -3.63 -7.41 -0.40
CA MET A 45 -3.89 -8.71 0.23
C MET A 45 -4.13 -9.84 -0.78
N THR A 46 -4.35 -9.53 -2.07
CA THR A 46 -4.49 -10.53 -3.14
C THR A 46 -3.13 -10.94 -3.72
N ASN A 47 -2.06 -10.23 -3.39
CA ASN A 47 -0.72 -10.50 -3.92
C ASN A 47 -0.20 -11.84 -3.37
N LEU A 48 0.18 -12.71 -4.29
CA LEU A 48 0.90 -13.95 -3.99
C LEU A 48 2.39 -13.61 -3.93
N GLY A 49 3.06 -13.98 -2.84
CA GLY A 49 4.52 -13.87 -2.74
C GLY A 49 5.24 -14.98 -3.51
N ASP A 50 6.57 -15.01 -3.39
CA ASP A 50 7.47 -15.89 -4.17
C ASP A 50 7.18 -17.40 -4.05
N ARG A 51 6.49 -17.82 -2.99
CA ARG A 51 6.07 -19.21 -2.76
C ARG A 51 4.59 -19.46 -3.05
N LEU A 52 3.91 -18.57 -3.77
CA LEU A 52 2.45 -18.59 -3.99
C LEU A 52 1.65 -18.54 -2.68
N VAL A 53 2.20 -17.88 -1.66
CA VAL A 53 1.56 -17.69 -0.36
C VAL A 53 1.15 -16.22 -0.23
N PHE A 54 -0.01 -15.96 0.37
CA PHE A 54 -0.48 -14.60 0.67
C PHE A 54 0.31 -13.99 1.84
N SER A 55 1.57 -13.58 1.57
CA SER A 55 2.52 -13.09 2.58
C SER A 55 1.98 -11.90 3.37
N ASN A 56 1.28 -10.97 2.70
CA ASN A 56 0.67 -9.80 3.36
C ASN A 56 -0.37 -10.19 4.40
N GLY A 57 -1.14 -11.26 4.15
CA GLY A 57 -2.10 -11.82 5.09
C GLY A 57 -1.43 -12.45 6.31
N ILE A 58 -0.33 -13.18 6.12
CA ILE A 58 0.47 -13.77 7.22
C ILE A 58 1.07 -12.68 8.10
N LEU A 59 1.70 -11.67 7.49
CA LEU A 59 2.30 -10.55 8.22
C LEU A 59 1.27 -9.75 9.00
N THR A 60 0.09 -9.51 8.41
CA THR A 60 -1.01 -8.81 9.09
C THR A 60 -1.52 -9.63 10.27
N LEU A 61 -1.73 -10.93 10.11
CA LEU A 61 -2.15 -11.80 11.21
C LEU A 61 -1.09 -11.85 12.32
N ALA A 62 0.20 -11.96 11.98
CA ALA A 62 1.28 -11.97 12.94
C ALA A 62 1.33 -10.66 13.74
N ALA A 63 1.24 -9.51 13.06
CA ALA A 63 1.22 -8.20 13.71
C ALA A 63 0.01 -8.04 14.65
N LEU A 64 -1.19 -8.45 14.21
CA LEU A 64 -2.40 -8.41 15.03
C LEU A 64 -2.32 -9.36 16.24
N ALA A 65 -1.79 -10.57 16.04
CA ALA A 65 -1.59 -11.54 17.12
C ALA A 65 -0.59 -11.04 18.16
N ILE A 66 0.55 -10.48 17.73
CA ILE A 66 1.54 -9.86 18.62
C ILE A 66 0.91 -8.69 19.38
N ALA A 67 0.18 -7.81 18.69
CA ALA A 67 -0.49 -6.67 19.31
C ALA A 67 -1.48 -7.12 20.40
N LEU A 68 -2.27 -8.17 20.15
CA LEU A 68 -3.17 -8.74 21.15
C LEU A 68 -2.41 -9.37 22.33
N ILE A 69 -1.36 -10.15 22.08
CA ILE A 69 -0.56 -10.76 23.15
C ILE A 69 0.05 -9.68 24.06
N VAL A 70 0.60 -8.61 23.48
CA VAL A 70 1.18 -7.49 24.22
C VAL A 70 0.10 -6.73 25.00
N ALA A 71 -1.02 -6.40 24.36
CA ALA A 71 -2.12 -5.65 24.99
C ALA A 71 -2.76 -6.39 26.17
N PHE A 72 -2.88 -7.71 26.08
CA PHE A 72 -3.44 -8.56 27.13
C PHE A 72 -2.38 -9.19 28.04
N GLN A 73 -1.09 -8.86 27.87
CA GLN A 73 0.04 -9.40 28.63
C GLN A 73 0.07 -10.95 28.65
N GLY A 74 -0.39 -11.60 27.59
CA GLY A 74 -0.51 -13.05 27.51
C GLY A 74 -1.56 -13.68 28.44
N ASP A 75 -2.46 -12.90 29.03
CA ASP A 75 -3.53 -13.39 29.90
C ASP A 75 -4.63 -14.11 29.10
N VAL A 76 -4.57 -15.44 29.12
CA VAL A 76 -5.54 -16.32 28.42
C VAL A 76 -6.96 -16.13 28.95
N THR A 77 -7.13 -15.80 30.24
CA THR A 77 -8.46 -15.61 30.86
C THR A 77 -9.22 -14.44 30.24
N ARG A 78 -8.49 -13.40 29.80
CA ARG A 78 -9.08 -12.24 29.09
C ARG A 78 -9.24 -12.50 27.59
N LEU A 79 -8.37 -13.30 26.99
CA LEU A 79 -8.41 -13.63 25.56
C LEU A 79 -9.54 -14.60 25.19
N ILE A 80 -9.89 -15.55 26.07
CA ILE A 80 -10.94 -16.55 25.81
C ILE A 80 -12.29 -15.90 25.47
N PRO A 81 -12.83 -14.92 26.24
CA PRO A 81 -14.07 -14.24 25.89
C PRO A 81 -14.03 -13.56 24.53
N LEU A 82 -12.91 -12.90 24.17
CA LEU A 82 -12.75 -12.24 22.88
C LEU A 82 -12.88 -13.25 21.73
N TYR A 83 -12.19 -14.38 21.84
CA TYR A 83 -12.27 -15.47 20.86
C TYR A 83 -13.70 -16.04 20.77
N ALA A 84 -14.33 -16.33 21.92
CA ALA A 84 -15.64 -16.94 21.98
C ALA A 84 -16.71 -16.07 21.29
N VAL A 85 -16.74 -14.76 21.57
CA VAL A 85 -17.70 -13.84 20.94
C VAL A 85 -17.53 -13.84 19.42
N GLY A 86 -16.29 -13.78 18.92
CA GLY A 86 -16.00 -13.82 17.49
C GLY A 86 -16.45 -15.12 16.82
N VAL A 87 -16.10 -16.27 17.40
CA VAL A 87 -16.45 -17.59 16.85
C VAL A 87 -17.96 -17.83 16.87
N PHE A 88 -18.64 -17.55 17.98
CA PHE A 88 -20.09 -17.73 18.04
C PHE A 88 -20.85 -16.75 17.16
N THR A 89 -20.31 -15.55 16.92
CA THR A 89 -20.86 -14.62 15.91
C THR A 89 -20.74 -15.22 14.51
N ALA A 90 -19.55 -15.73 14.15
CA ALA A 90 -19.31 -16.35 12.85
C ALA A 90 -20.19 -17.61 12.64
N PHE A 91 -20.31 -18.47 13.65
CA PHE A 91 -21.18 -19.64 13.59
C PHE A 91 -22.65 -19.24 13.49
N THR A 92 -23.12 -18.29 14.29
CA THR A 92 -24.52 -17.83 14.21
C THR A 92 -24.84 -17.27 12.83
N ALA A 93 -23.95 -16.43 12.26
CA ALA A 93 -24.11 -15.88 10.93
C ALA A 93 -24.05 -16.95 9.83
N SER A 94 -23.10 -17.89 9.93
CA SER A 94 -22.94 -18.99 8.98
C SER A 94 -24.17 -19.89 8.98
N GLN A 95 -24.66 -20.29 10.16
CA GLN A 95 -25.81 -21.18 10.27
C GLN A 95 -27.10 -20.49 9.82
N ALA A 96 -27.31 -19.23 10.20
CA ALA A 96 -28.42 -18.43 9.66
C ALA A 96 -28.35 -18.31 8.13
N GLY A 97 -27.16 -18.09 7.58
CA GLY A 97 -26.93 -18.09 6.13
C GLY A 97 -27.25 -19.43 5.47
N MET A 98 -26.90 -20.54 6.10
CA MET A 98 -27.20 -21.88 5.60
C MET A 98 -28.70 -22.20 5.63
N VAL A 99 -29.45 -21.70 6.61
CA VAL A 99 -30.92 -21.79 6.60
C VAL A 99 -31.50 -21.09 5.37
N ILE A 100 -31.05 -19.87 5.09
CA ILE A 100 -31.47 -19.11 3.90
C ILE A 100 -31.06 -19.84 2.62
N HIS A 101 -29.84 -20.39 2.58
CA HIS A 101 -29.33 -21.15 1.43
C HIS A 101 -30.21 -22.36 1.11
N TRP A 102 -30.53 -23.20 2.10
CA TRP A 102 -31.37 -24.38 1.89
C TRP A 102 -32.79 -24.00 1.47
N ASN A 103 -33.34 -22.92 2.04
CA ASN A 103 -34.66 -22.43 1.68
C ASN A 103 -34.73 -21.90 0.23
N ARG A 104 -33.64 -21.33 -0.29
CA ARG A 104 -33.59 -20.82 -1.68
C ARG A 104 -33.32 -21.91 -2.72
N ASN A 105 -32.47 -22.89 -2.41
CA ASN A 105 -32.00 -23.88 -3.39
C ASN A 105 -32.85 -25.17 -3.44
N GLY A 106 -33.68 -25.45 -2.44
CA GLY A 106 -34.73 -26.47 -2.51
C GLY A 106 -34.29 -27.93 -2.73
N ALA A 107 -33.04 -28.28 -2.41
CA ALA A 107 -32.50 -29.63 -2.61
C ALA A 107 -33.27 -30.74 -1.85
N PRO A 108 -33.19 -32.02 -2.24
CA PRO A 108 -33.80 -33.12 -1.49
C PRO A 108 -33.41 -33.09 0.00
N GLY A 109 -34.41 -33.14 0.88
CA GLY A 109 -34.21 -33.06 2.33
C GLY A 109 -33.86 -31.66 2.87
N TRP A 110 -34.02 -30.59 2.09
CA TRP A 110 -33.67 -29.22 2.51
C TRP A 110 -34.37 -28.79 3.79
N LYS A 111 -35.63 -29.20 4.03
CA LYS A 111 -36.39 -28.86 5.23
C LYS A 111 -35.70 -29.37 6.50
N TYR A 112 -35.24 -30.63 6.49
CA TYR A 112 -34.52 -31.20 7.62
C TYR A 112 -33.19 -30.48 7.86
N LYS A 113 -32.42 -30.23 6.80
CA LYS A 113 -31.14 -29.50 6.89
C LYS A 113 -31.33 -28.06 7.39
N ALA A 114 -32.39 -27.39 6.95
CA ALA A 114 -32.74 -26.05 7.39
C ALA A 114 -33.18 -26.03 8.87
N ILE A 115 -33.95 -27.02 9.32
CA ILE A 115 -34.33 -27.15 10.75
C ILE A 115 -33.08 -27.38 11.60
N LEU A 116 -32.19 -28.29 11.19
CA LEU A 116 -30.95 -28.57 11.91
C LEU A 116 -30.08 -27.32 12.03
N ASN A 117 -29.80 -26.63 10.91
CA ASN A 117 -29.01 -25.39 10.93
C ASN A 117 -29.73 -24.26 11.68
N GLY A 118 -31.06 -24.21 11.65
CA GLY A 118 -31.84 -23.24 12.41
C GLY A 118 -31.75 -23.47 13.92
N PHE A 119 -31.75 -24.73 14.34
CA PHE A 119 -31.51 -25.12 15.72
C PHE A 119 -30.08 -24.76 16.15
N GLU A 120 -29.07 -25.10 15.34
CA GLU A 120 -27.68 -24.71 15.60
C GLU A 120 -27.52 -23.19 15.72
N ALA A 121 -28.11 -22.42 14.81
CA ALA A 121 -28.10 -20.96 14.86
C ALA A 121 -28.75 -20.41 16.15
N CYS A 122 -29.82 -21.06 16.62
CA CYS A 122 -30.47 -20.68 17.87
C CYS A 122 -29.56 -20.97 19.07
N CYS A 123 -29.00 -22.18 19.16
CA CYS A 123 -28.07 -22.56 20.21
C CYS A 123 -26.83 -21.66 20.25
N THR A 124 -26.18 -21.41 19.11
CA THR A 124 -24.99 -20.54 19.06
C THR A 124 -25.34 -19.09 19.39
N ARG A 125 -26.54 -18.61 19.02
CA ARG A 125 -27.01 -17.27 19.39
C ARG A 125 -27.25 -17.16 20.90
N VAL A 126 -27.83 -18.18 21.52
CA VAL A 126 -28.01 -18.21 22.98
C VAL A 126 -26.65 -18.17 23.68
N VAL A 127 -25.69 -19.00 23.24
CA VAL A 127 -24.32 -18.98 23.79
C VAL A 127 -23.65 -17.63 23.58
N LEU A 128 -23.79 -17.02 22.39
CA LEU A 128 -23.26 -15.69 22.10
C LEU A 128 -23.82 -14.64 23.07
N ILE A 129 -25.13 -14.64 23.32
CA ILE A 129 -25.76 -13.72 24.26
C ILE A 129 -25.24 -13.96 25.68
N VAL A 130 -25.22 -15.22 26.14
CA VAL A 130 -24.76 -15.58 27.49
C VAL A 130 -23.30 -15.16 27.69
N VAL A 131 -22.41 -15.50 26.75
CA VAL A 131 -20.98 -15.13 26.84
C VAL A 131 -20.81 -13.62 26.81
N THR A 132 -21.53 -12.92 25.92
CA THR A 132 -21.43 -11.45 25.82
C THR A 132 -21.86 -10.77 27.10
N VAL A 133 -22.98 -11.20 27.71
CA VAL A 133 -23.49 -10.61 28.95
C VAL A 133 -22.62 -10.97 30.15
N THR A 134 -22.30 -12.26 30.34
CA THR A 134 -21.56 -12.72 31.53
C THR A 134 -20.09 -12.33 31.52
N LYS A 135 -19.49 -12.20 30.33
CA LYS A 135 -18.07 -11.80 30.17
C LYS A 135 -17.91 -10.37 29.66
N PHE A 136 -18.96 -9.55 29.75
CA PHE A 136 -18.91 -8.14 29.34
C PHE A 136 -17.75 -7.42 30.01
N VAL A 137 -17.65 -7.49 31.34
CA VAL A 137 -16.60 -6.83 32.14
C VAL A 137 -15.19 -7.41 31.86
N TYR A 138 -15.10 -8.67 31.43
CA TYR A 138 -13.84 -9.35 31.15
C TYR A 138 -13.28 -9.09 29.73
N GLY A 139 -13.93 -8.23 28.95
CA GLY A 139 -13.44 -7.78 27.65
C GLY A 139 -14.32 -8.13 26.46
N ALA A 140 -15.46 -8.81 26.65
CA ALA A 140 -16.38 -9.10 25.54
C ALA A 140 -16.88 -7.82 24.84
N TRP A 141 -16.98 -6.70 25.58
CA TRP A 141 -17.36 -5.39 25.03
C TRP A 141 -16.43 -4.93 23.89
N ILE A 142 -15.14 -5.30 23.93
CA ILE A 142 -14.16 -4.93 22.90
C ILE A 142 -14.58 -5.50 21.55
N VAL A 143 -14.99 -6.77 21.52
CA VAL A 143 -15.40 -7.44 20.27
C VAL A 143 -16.73 -6.88 19.75
N CYS A 144 -17.66 -6.56 20.65
CA CYS A 144 -18.93 -5.93 20.31
C CYS A 144 -18.75 -4.59 19.59
N ILE A 145 -17.66 -3.86 19.85
CA ILE A 145 -17.31 -2.61 19.15
C ILE A 145 -16.45 -2.89 17.92
N LEU A 146 -15.46 -3.77 18.06
CA LEU A 146 -14.47 -4.08 17.02
C LEU A 146 -15.13 -4.64 15.75
N ILE A 147 -16.07 -5.59 15.88
CA ILE A 147 -16.72 -6.20 14.72
C ILE A 147 -17.49 -5.16 13.89
N PRO A 148 -18.41 -4.35 14.47
CA PRO A 148 -19.07 -3.28 13.72
C PRO A 148 -18.08 -2.29 13.08
N LEU A 149 -17.04 -1.89 13.81
CA LEU A 149 -16.02 -0.98 13.29
C LEU A 149 -15.30 -1.58 12.07
N MET A 150 -14.93 -2.85 12.13
CA MET A 150 -14.32 -3.56 11.00
C MET A 150 -15.28 -3.63 9.79
N VAL A 151 -16.57 -3.92 10.01
CA VAL A 151 -17.59 -3.94 8.95
C VAL A 151 -17.71 -2.55 8.28
N LEU A 152 -17.76 -1.48 9.07
CA LEU A 152 -17.81 -0.10 8.56
C LEU A 152 -16.55 0.25 7.76
N ALA A 153 -15.37 -0.14 8.24
CA ALA A 153 -14.10 0.07 7.54
C ALA A 153 -14.09 -0.66 6.19
N PHE A 154 -14.50 -1.94 6.15
CA PHE A 154 -14.58 -2.72 4.91
C PHE A 154 -15.57 -2.12 3.91
N GLN A 155 -16.72 -1.64 4.38
CA GLN A 155 -17.70 -0.95 3.54
C GLN A 155 -17.17 0.41 3.04
N ALA A 156 -16.40 1.14 3.84
CA ALA A 156 -15.76 2.39 3.41
C ALA A 156 -14.74 2.14 2.29
N ILE A 157 -13.89 1.11 2.43
CA ILE A 157 -12.94 0.70 1.38
C ILE A 157 -13.68 0.33 0.09
N ALA A 158 -14.72 -0.51 0.18
CA ALA A 158 -15.50 -0.92 -0.99
C ALA A 158 -16.19 0.26 -1.69
N ARG A 159 -16.73 1.22 -0.92
CA ARG A 159 -17.30 2.46 -1.48
C ARG A 159 -16.24 3.30 -2.16
N HIS A 160 -15.06 3.46 -1.55
CA HIS A 160 -13.95 4.20 -2.13
C HIS A 160 -13.50 3.59 -3.47
N TYR A 161 -13.36 2.27 -3.55
CA TYR A 161 -13.00 1.61 -4.80
C TYR A 161 -14.06 1.76 -5.89
N ARG A 162 -15.35 1.68 -5.55
CA ARG A 162 -16.44 1.97 -6.52
C ARG A 162 -16.41 3.41 -7.01
N TYR A 163 -16.10 4.36 -6.11
CA TYR A 163 -15.94 5.77 -6.48
C TYR A 163 -14.75 5.98 -7.43
N VAL A 164 -13.59 5.38 -7.16
CA VAL A 164 -12.42 5.49 -8.05
C VAL A 164 -12.71 4.84 -9.40
N ALA A 165 -13.34 3.65 -9.41
CA ALA A 165 -13.70 2.96 -10.64
C ALA A 165 -14.66 3.77 -11.52
N SER A 166 -15.64 4.46 -10.93
CA SER A 166 -16.56 5.31 -11.70
C SER A 166 -15.89 6.56 -12.27
N ARG A 167 -14.86 7.09 -11.60
CA ARG A 167 -14.08 8.26 -12.07
C ARG A 167 -13.05 7.91 -13.14
N LEU A 168 -12.59 6.67 -13.18
CA LEU A 168 -11.69 6.13 -14.22
C LEU A 168 -12.45 5.45 -15.37
N SER A 169 -13.78 5.50 -15.35
CA SER A 169 -14.61 4.89 -16.40
C SER A 169 -14.38 5.60 -17.75
N LEU A 170 -14.27 4.80 -18.81
CA LEU A 170 -14.11 5.29 -20.18
C LEU A 170 -15.42 5.79 -20.79
N GLU A 171 -16.57 5.65 -20.10
CA GLU A 171 -17.90 6.07 -20.60
C GLU A 171 -17.97 7.54 -21.02
N ARG A 172 -17.09 8.40 -20.49
CA ARG A 172 -16.98 9.83 -20.84
C ARG A 172 -15.58 10.21 -21.32
N ALA A 173 -14.74 9.24 -21.69
CA ALA A 173 -13.40 9.54 -22.17
C ALA A 173 -13.47 10.17 -23.57
N GLY A 174 -12.74 11.27 -23.77
CA GLY A 174 -12.55 11.85 -25.10
C GLY A 174 -11.52 11.07 -25.93
N GLU A 175 -11.38 11.46 -27.20
CA GLU A 175 -10.36 10.89 -28.08
C GLU A 175 -8.94 11.16 -27.59
N VAL A 176 -8.02 10.23 -27.85
CA VAL A 176 -6.60 10.38 -27.54
C VAL A 176 -6.00 11.40 -28.51
N ARG A 177 -5.54 12.55 -27.98
CA ARG A 177 -4.91 13.62 -28.77
C ARG A 177 -3.41 13.66 -28.54
N ARG A 178 -2.65 13.99 -29.59
CA ARG A 178 -1.22 14.25 -29.49
C ARG A 178 -0.98 15.50 -28.65
N ARG A 179 -0.25 15.35 -27.54
CA ARG A 179 0.09 16.45 -26.63
C ARG A 179 1.38 17.15 -27.07
N ARG A 180 1.43 18.47 -26.91
CA ARG A 180 2.67 19.26 -27.00
C ARG A 180 3.44 19.07 -25.69
N ASN A 181 4.60 18.41 -25.78
CA ASN A 181 5.44 18.11 -24.64
C ASN A 181 6.69 19.01 -24.64
N LEU A 182 7.05 19.57 -23.50
CA LEU A 182 8.31 20.26 -23.27
C LEU A 182 9.23 19.37 -22.43
N ASN A 183 10.44 19.11 -22.90
CA ASN A 183 11.42 18.34 -22.15
C ASN A 183 12.35 19.29 -21.36
N LEU A 184 12.45 19.08 -20.06
CA LEU A 184 13.29 19.84 -19.14
C LEU A 184 14.37 18.91 -18.59
N LEU A 185 15.63 19.17 -18.92
CA LEU A 185 16.76 18.43 -18.37
C LEU A 185 17.27 19.15 -17.12
N LEU A 186 17.14 18.53 -15.95
CA LEU A 186 17.71 19.09 -14.73
C LEU A 186 19.21 18.75 -14.66
N VAL A 187 20.03 19.79 -14.59
CA VAL A 187 21.48 19.70 -14.52
C VAL A 187 21.92 20.09 -13.13
N GLY A 188 22.19 19.11 -12.25
CA GLY A 188 22.81 19.38 -10.94
C GLY A 188 24.32 19.62 -11.02
N GLY A 189 24.96 19.11 -12.08
CA GLY A 189 26.37 19.27 -12.37
C GLY A 189 26.75 18.56 -13.68
N MET A 190 27.96 18.79 -14.18
CA MET A 190 28.46 18.14 -15.39
C MET A 190 29.25 16.87 -15.05
N HIS A 191 28.68 15.71 -15.36
CA HIS A 191 29.28 14.39 -15.22
C HIS A 191 28.79 13.45 -16.32
N ARG A 192 29.32 12.21 -16.39
CA ARG A 192 28.94 11.21 -17.41
C ARG A 192 27.44 10.96 -17.48
N GLY A 193 26.78 10.79 -16.33
CA GLY A 193 25.32 10.66 -16.27
C GLY A 193 24.53 11.86 -16.84
N THR A 194 25.06 13.08 -16.77
CA THR A 194 24.43 14.27 -17.37
C THR A 194 24.53 14.24 -18.89
N LEU A 195 25.65 13.76 -19.44
CA LEU A 195 25.83 13.58 -20.88
C LEU A 195 24.90 12.50 -21.43
N GLU A 196 24.74 11.38 -20.72
CA GLU A 196 23.80 10.33 -21.12
C GLU A 196 22.34 10.80 -21.03
N ALA A 197 22.00 11.59 -20.00
CA ALA A 197 20.69 12.23 -19.91
C ALA A 197 20.45 13.24 -21.05
N LEU A 198 21.49 13.96 -21.47
CA LEU A 198 21.44 14.87 -22.62
C LEU A 198 21.19 14.11 -23.94
N GLU A 199 21.90 13.00 -24.16
CA GLU A 199 21.66 12.11 -25.32
C GLU A 199 20.23 11.57 -25.33
N TYR A 200 19.73 11.12 -24.17
CA TYR A 200 18.37 10.62 -24.03
C TYR A 200 17.33 11.70 -24.35
N VAL A 201 17.51 12.91 -23.82
CA VAL A 201 16.57 14.01 -24.04
C VAL A 201 16.56 14.45 -25.52
N ARG A 202 17.69 14.40 -26.21
CA ARG A 202 17.75 14.61 -27.67
C ARG A 202 16.98 13.54 -28.44
N ALA A 203 17.03 12.29 -27.98
CA ALA A 203 16.30 11.18 -28.60
C ALA A 203 14.77 11.29 -28.44
N LEU A 204 14.27 11.96 -27.39
CA LEU A 204 12.83 12.21 -27.21
C LEU A 204 12.23 13.11 -28.30
N GLY A 205 13.04 14.01 -28.88
CA GLY A 205 12.59 15.01 -29.83
C GLY A 205 11.69 16.09 -29.23
N GLY A 206 11.44 17.15 -29.99
CA GLY A 206 10.66 18.31 -29.54
C GLY A 206 11.50 19.38 -28.83
N PRO A 207 10.86 20.40 -28.24
CA PRO A 207 11.57 21.48 -27.56
C PRO A 207 12.21 20.97 -26.27
N VAL A 208 13.47 21.33 -26.06
CA VAL A 208 14.25 20.96 -24.88
C VAL A 208 14.82 22.20 -24.20
N ARG A 209 14.82 22.22 -22.87
CA ARG A 209 15.53 23.22 -22.06
C ARG A 209 16.35 22.54 -20.98
N ALA A 210 17.59 22.97 -20.81
CA ALA A 210 18.40 22.56 -19.68
C ALA A 210 18.21 23.56 -18.55
N ILE A 211 17.96 23.07 -17.34
CA ILE A 211 17.74 23.89 -16.16
C ILE A 211 18.81 23.54 -15.14
N HIS A 212 19.53 24.54 -14.67
CA HIS A 212 20.41 24.46 -13.51
C HIS A 212 19.81 25.29 -12.38
N ILE A 213 19.74 24.71 -11.19
CA ILE A 213 19.25 25.42 -10.00
C ILE A 213 20.44 25.73 -9.13
N GLU A 214 20.75 27.01 -9.03
CA GLU A 214 21.93 27.48 -8.32
C GLU A 214 21.62 27.69 -6.84
N ALA A 215 22.42 27.08 -5.97
CA ALA A 215 22.37 27.31 -4.54
C ALA A 215 23.22 28.54 -4.17
N GLU A 216 22.76 29.35 -3.22
CA GLU A 216 23.48 30.53 -2.75
C GLU A 216 24.92 30.19 -2.33
N GLY A 217 25.89 30.85 -2.98
CA GLY A 217 27.34 30.68 -2.77
C GLY A 217 28.07 29.73 -3.73
N GLU A 218 27.39 29.12 -4.72
CA GLU A 218 28.06 28.36 -5.78
C GLU A 218 28.63 29.26 -6.88
N THR A 219 29.74 28.83 -7.48
CA THR A 219 30.49 29.64 -8.46
C THR A 219 29.91 29.42 -9.86
N GLU A 220 28.90 30.22 -10.19
CA GLU A 220 28.23 30.48 -11.49
C GLU A 220 29.05 30.11 -12.78
N PRO A 221 30.35 30.46 -12.93
CA PRO A 221 31.06 30.29 -14.21
C PRO A 221 31.42 28.85 -14.56
N ARG A 222 31.53 27.92 -13.60
CA ARG A 222 32.12 26.60 -13.90
C ARG A 222 31.14 25.71 -14.66
N ILE A 223 29.89 25.63 -14.21
CA ILE A 223 28.88 24.78 -14.85
C ILE A 223 28.50 25.36 -16.21
N GLN A 224 28.32 26.67 -16.32
CA GLN A 224 28.05 27.32 -17.61
C GLN A 224 29.17 27.07 -18.63
N ARG A 225 30.44 27.25 -18.25
CA ARG A 225 31.58 26.98 -19.15
C ARG A 225 31.66 25.52 -19.58
N LEU A 226 31.42 24.59 -18.66
CA LEU A 226 31.42 23.17 -18.97
C LEU A 226 30.23 22.84 -19.88
N TRP A 227 29.06 23.42 -19.63
CA TRP A 227 27.89 23.26 -20.48
C TRP A 227 28.18 23.72 -21.90
N ASP A 228 28.66 24.95 -22.07
CA ASP A 228 28.97 25.54 -23.39
C ASP A 228 30.06 24.75 -24.16
N ALA A 229 30.90 23.99 -23.44
CA ALA A 229 31.93 23.14 -24.05
C ALA A 229 31.35 21.85 -24.65
N TYR A 230 30.33 21.26 -24.02
CA TYR A 230 29.72 19.99 -24.45
C TYR A 230 28.41 20.18 -25.23
N GLU A 231 27.69 21.26 -24.98
CA GLU A 231 26.37 21.55 -25.54
C GLU A 231 26.33 22.99 -26.06
N LYS A 232 25.90 23.16 -27.33
CA LYS A 232 25.90 24.46 -28.03
C LYS A 232 24.55 24.90 -28.52
N GLU A 233 23.62 23.96 -28.68
CA GLU A 233 22.30 24.23 -29.27
C GLU A 233 21.25 24.52 -28.22
N MET A 234 21.45 23.99 -27.01
CA MET A 234 20.54 24.17 -25.89
C MET A 234 21.14 25.11 -24.84
N PRO A 235 20.54 26.31 -24.62
CA PRO A 235 20.98 27.20 -23.55
C PRO A 235 20.68 26.59 -22.18
N LEU A 236 21.61 26.76 -21.24
CA LEU A 236 21.41 26.43 -19.84
C LEU A 236 20.67 27.57 -19.14
N ILE A 237 19.48 27.29 -18.64
CA ILE A 237 18.67 28.25 -17.88
C ILE A 237 19.03 28.11 -16.41
N ILE A 238 19.64 29.15 -15.84
CA ILE A 238 20.03 29.18 -14.44
C ILE A 238 18.90 29.83 -13.64
N ILE A 239 18.40 29.12 -12.62
CA ILE A 239 17.37 29.60 -11.71
C ILE A 239 17.98 29.76 -10.32
N PRO A 240 17.97 30.97 -9.74
CA PRO A 240 18.52 31.20 -8.42
C PRO A 240 17.62 30.56 -7.35
N SER A 241 18.21 29.85 -6.38
CA SER A 241 17.51 29.28 -5.22
C SER A 241 18.01 29.89 -3.91
N PRO A 242 17.27 30.86 -3.31
CA PRO A 242 17.71 31.58 -2.11
C PRO A 242 17.78 30.73 -0.82
N TYR A 243 17.39 29.45 -0.87
CA TYR A 243 17.37 28.57 0.33
C TYR A 243 17.85 27.13 0.05
N ARG A 244 18.66 26.92 -1.00
CA ARG A 244 19.11 25.56 -1.42
C ARG A 244 17.96 24.58 -1.64
N ASN A 245 16.78 25.10 -1.95
CA ASN A 245 15.61 24.31 -2.24
C ASN A 245 15.54 24.10 -3.75
N LEU A 246 15.75 22.87 -4.22
CA LEU A 246 15.72 22.53 -5.64
C LEU A 246 14.29 22.38 -6.17
N ALA A 247 13.33 22.02 -5.32
CA ALA A 247 11.99 21.67 -5.76
C ALA A 247 11.11 22.89 -6.02
N VAL A 248 11.15 23.88 -5.14
CA VAL A 248 10.26 25.06 -5.22
C VAL A 248 10.54 25.92 -6.46
N PRO A 249 11.79 26.32 -6.76
CA PRO A 249 12.08 27.14 -7.94
C PRO A 249 11.79 26.40 -9.25
N LEU A 250 12.04 25.08 -9.28
CA LEU A 250 11.72 24.25 -10.44
C LEU A 250 10.21 24.19 -10.69
N ALA A 251 9.42 23.97 -9.63
CA ALA A 251 7.97 23.94 -9.74
C ALA A 251 7.40 25.31 -10.16
N GLU A 252 7.94 26.41 -9.63
CA GLU A 252 7.57 27.76 -10.05
C GLU A 252 7.87 28.02 -11.52
N TYR A 253 9.05 27.64 -11.99
CA TYR A 253 9.43 27.75 -13.39
C TYR A 253 8.52 26.92 -14.30
N ILE A 254 8.22 25.66 -13.93
CA ILE A 254 7.29 24.81 -14.69
C ILE A 254 5.90 25.47 -14.78
N ARG A 255 5.39 26.01 -13.68
CA ARG A 255 4.09 26.72 -13.67
C ARG A 255 4.13 27.96 -14.57
N GLN A 256 5.21 28.73 -14.53
CA GLN A 256 5.40 29.89 -15.38
C GLN A 256 5.41 29.51 -16.87
N VAL A 257 6.24 28.55 -17.27
CA VAL A 257 6.34 28.10 -18.66
C VAL A 257 5.00 27.55 -19.16
N ARG A 258 4.30 26.78 -18.32
CA ARG A 258 2.96 26.26 -18.67
C ARG A 258 1.97 27.39 -18.97
N SER A 259 1.93 28.41 -18.13
CA SER A 259 1.02 29.55 -18.28
C SER A 259 1.31 30.42 -19.51
N GLN A 260 2.58 30.52 -19.92
CA GLN A 260 3.00 31.37 -21.03
C GLN A 260 2.94 30.63 -22.37
N GLU A 261 3.46 29.41 -22.41
CA GLU A 261 3.71 28.68 -23.66
C GLU A 261 2.69 27.58 -23.95
N HIS A 262 1.74 27.35 -23.03
CA HIS A 262 0.60 26.46 -23.22
C HIS A 262 0.99 25.03 -23.67
N TYR A 263 2.06 24.47 -23.10
CA TYR A 263 2.38 23.05 -23.26
C TYR A 263 1.35 22.19 -22.52
N ASP A 264 1.04 21.01 -23.08
CA ASP A 264 0.06 20.08 -22.51
C ASP A 264 0.68 19.18 -21.42
N THR A 265 2.00 18.99 -21.47
CA THR A 265 2.78 18.14 -20.55
C THR A 265 4.23 18.64 -20.53
N GLU A 266 4.85 18.56 -19.36
CA GLU A 266 6.25 18.90 -19.16
C GLU A 266 6.96 17.67 -18.60
N THR A 267 7.98 17.20 -19.32
CA THR A 267 8.76 16.03 -18.93
C THR A 267 10.07 16.50 -18.31
N VAL A 268 10.21 16.30 -16.99
CA VAL A 268 11.44 16.60 -16.25
C VAL A 268 12.32 15.36 -16.24
N VAL A 269 13.48 15.43 -16.88
CA VAL A 269 14.49 14.38 -16.89
C VAL A 269 15.52 14.66 -15.80
N LEU A 270 15.62 13.72 -14.86
CA LEU A 270 16.51 13.76 -13.71
C LEU A 270 17.64 12.74 -13.90
N PRO A 271 18.91 13.17 -14.08
CA PRO A 271 20.04 12.26 -14.02
C PRO A 271 20.24 11.79 -12.58
N GLU A 272 20.08 10.49 -12.34
CA GLU A 272 20.35 9.83 -11.06
C GLU A 272 21.55 8.91 -11.21
N PHE A 273 22.50 8.96 -10.28
CA PHE A 273 23.56 7.95 -10.21
C PHE A 273 23.13 6.80 -9.28
N ILE A 274 23.32 5.57 -9.72
CA ILE A 274 23.10 4.36 -8.94
C ILE A 274 24.47 3.83 -8.51
N VAL A 275 24.60 3.66 -7.20
CA VAL A 275 25.72 2.98 -6.52
C VAL A 275 25.40 1.50 -6.38
N ASP A 276 26.43 0.65 -6.36
CA ASP A 276 26.27 -0.81 -6.34
C ASP A 276 25.72 -1.34 -5.02
N THR A 277 25.92 -0.61 -3.90
CA THR A 277 25.54 -1.08 -2.56
C THR A 277 24.32 -0.34 -2.01
N TRP A 278 23.41 -1.10 -1.37
CA TRP A 278 22.17 -0.54 -0.81
C TRP A 278 22.37 0.50 0.30
N TRP A 279 23.47 0.40 1.07
CA TRP A 279 23.81 1.39 2.10
C TRP A 279 24.34 2.70 1.53
N GLU A 280 25.10 2.64 0.43
CA GLU A 280 25.59 3.83 -0.28
C GLU A 280 24.41 4.61 -0.88
N SER A 281 23.36 3.90 -1.32
CA SER A 281 22.13 4.50 -1.84
C SER A 281 21.42 5.37 -0.79
N LEU A 282 21.48 4.96 0.49
CA LEU A 282 20.92 5.68 1.63
C LEU A 282 21.74 6.92 2.03
N LEU A 283 22.98 7.08 1.53
CA LEU A 283 23.81 8.25 1.83
C LEU A 283 23.77 9.31 0.74
N HIS A 284 23.48 8.93 -0.51
CA HIS A 284 23.71 9.81 -1.66
C HIS A 284 22.47 10.21 -2.48
N ASN A 285 21.30 9.57 -2.31
CA ASN A 285 20.14 9.76 -3.21
C ASN A 285 18.93 10.54 -2.62
N HIS A 286 19.12 11.28 -1.52
CA HIS A 286 17.98 11.88 -0.81
C HIS A 286 17.36 13.08 -1.54
N SER A 287 18.16 13.88 -2.26
CA SER A 287 17.68 15.10 -2.93
C SER A 287 16.81 14.83 -4.16
N ALA A 288 17.16 13.82 -4.97
CA ALA A 288 16.39 13.46 -6.18
C ALA A 288 15.04 12.81 -5.82
N LEU A 289 15.01 11.95 -4.81
CA LEU A 289 13.78 11.36 -4.27
C LEU A 289 12.84 12.44 -3.71
N TRP A 290 13.39 13.43 -2.99
CA TRP A 290 12.61 14.54 -2.47
C TRP A 290 12.03 15.41 -3.59
N LEU A 291 12.82 15.68 -4.63
CA LEU A 291 12.37 16.42 -5.80
C LEU A 291 11.21 15.72 -6.52
N GLN A 292 11.34 14.40 -6.76
CA GLN A 292 10.26 13.60 -7.32
C GLN A 292 9.00 13.65 -6.47
N PHE A 293 9.14 13.58 -5.14
CA PHE A 293 8.00 13.64 -4.23
C PHE A 293 7.24 14.96 -4.36
N GLN A 294 7.94 16.09 -4.47
CA GLN A 294 7.34 17.42 -4.66
C GLN A 294 6.72 17.60 -6.05
N LEU A 295 7.39 17.11 -7.10
CA LEU A 295 6.87 17.21 -8.46
C LEU A 295 5.65 16.31 -8.71
N ARG A 296 5.45 15.23 -7.94
CA ARG A 296 4.25 14.36 -8.04
C ARG A 296 2.94 15.08 -7.76
N SER A 297 2.96 16.16 -6.98
CA SER A 297 1.77 16.98 -6.73
C SER A 297 1.46 17.97 -7.85
N GLU A 298 2.39 18.21 -8.78
CA GLU A 298 2.16 19.12 -9.90
C GLU A 298 1.40 18.39 -11.02
N PRO A 299 0.17 18.80 -11.36
CA PRO A 299 -0.61 18.15 -12.41
C PRO A 299 0.11 18.31 -13.75
N GLY A 300 0.07 17.30 -14.64
CA GLY A 300 0.64 17.42 -15.99
C GLY A 300 2.17 17.38 -16.10
N VAL A 301 2.89 17.18 -14.99
CA VAL A 301 4.36 16.98 -15.00
C VAL A 301 4.67 15.49 -15.00
N ALA A 302 5.47 15.05 -15.96
CA ALA A 302 6.03 13.71 -16.00
C ALA A 302 7.49 13.77 -15.52
N VAL A 303 7.85 12.95 -14.54
CA VAL A 303 9.24 12.87 -14.05
C VAL A 303 9.86 11.58 -14.54
N VAL A 304 11.00 11.69 -15.22
CA VAL A 304 11.74 10.57 -15.80
C VAL A 304 13.13 10.52 -15.18
N ASN A 305 13.46 9.40 -14.54
CA ASN A 305 14.78 9.21 -13.94
C ASN A 305 15.68 8.50 -14.94
N MET A 306 16.77 9.16 -15.33
CA MET A 306 17.82 8.56 -16.14
C MET A 306 18.91 8.05 -15.21
N ARG A 307 18.99 6.72 -15.09
CA ARG A 307 19.82 6.05 -14.08
C ARG A 307 21.16 5.66 -14.68
N TYR A 308 22.22 6.31 -14.23
CA TYR A 308 23.60 5.99 -14.57
C TYR A 308 24.21 5.09 -13.50
N ARG A 309 24.70 3.90 -13.88
CA ARG A 309 25.46 3.04 -12.96
C ARG A 309 26.94 3.46 -13.02
N LEU A 310 27.54 3.68 -11.84
CA LEU A 310 28.96 4.00 -11.70
C LEU A 310 29.88 2.85 -12.14
#